data_AF-A0A8T6MTS8-F1
#
_entry.id   AF-A0A8T6MTS8-F1
#
_cell.length_a   1.000
_cell.length_b   1.000
_cell.length_c   1.000
_cell.angle_alpha   90.00
_cell.angle_beta   90.00
_cell.angle_gamma   90.00
#
_symmetry.space_group_name_H-M   'P 1'
#
loop_
_entity.id
_entity.type
_entity.pdbx_description
1 polymer ?
#
loop_
_entity_poly.entity_id
_entity_poly.type
_entity_poly.pdbx_seq_one_letter_code
_entity_poly.pdbx_strand_id
1 'polypeptide(L)'
;MYNSSQSSSSSPNAGKLIRLGIIAAIGIIVLIMVGNQGVILSMNMTEFGSQFTKPLQYSLISAVVLAAIALVNVDVKNRSSIVWYAIHVMLTFLNRATHDPVSKNVSSFRDYKLSVPQFAIWQITKIFLFGAFFVNIMFGLGLSYMLDGNDLGLAKLPNIFSLPFSTPQGSSGAQTIIELIPALTIIIPSLLGVIGIRLGLYVGLHSIIRVITSYISDSAQGKPKFLNYVSTIEAVIGIGIVWAGINMFFTEQIDYNTKYVIGGTLAAGFILIAFAIFDKIRSKVLTHPIKRDIYIRIFTLIAIGIIAGSVMAVNNSIADT
;
A
#
# COMPACT_ATOMS: atom_id res chain seq x y z
N MET A 1 76.57 -20.37 -16.13
CA MET A 1 75.63 -19.96 -17.20
C MET A 1 74.33 -20.70 -16.94
N TYR A 2 73.18 -20.15 -16.57
CA TYR A 2 72.63 -18.79 -16.63
C TYR A 2 71.74 -18.53 -15.40
N ASN A 3 71.74 -17.28 -14.96
CA ASN A 3 70.85 -16.67 -13.97
C ASN A 3 69.79 -15.87 -14.75
N SER A 4 68.51 -15.86 -14.36
CA SER A 4 67.60 -14.70 -14.44
C SER A 4 66.14 -15.06 -14.11
N SER A 5 65.75 -14.74 -12.89
CA SER A 5 64.54 -13.96 -12.55
C SER A 5 63.38 -13.89 -13.56
N GLN A 6 62.26 -14.52 -13.20
CA GLN A 6 60.94 -13.86 -13.30
C GLN A 6 60.14 -14.15 -12.02
N SER A 7 60.19 -13.18 -11.12
CA SER A 7 59.19 -12.97 -10.08
C SER A 7 57.82 -12.82 -10.73
N SER A 8 56.99 -13.87 -10.66
CA SER A 8 55.56 -13.73 -10.91
C SER A 8 54.94 -13.02 -9.70
N SER A 9 55.07 -11.69 -9.69
CA SER A 9 54.21 -10.85 -8.87
C SER A 9 52.77 -11.18 -9.26
N SER A 10 52.07 -11.89 -8.37
CA SER A 10 50.63 -12.08 -8.47
C SER A 10 50.03 -10.69 -8.65
N SER A 11 49.49 -10.38 -9.84
CA SER A 11 49.04 -9.02 -10.16
C SER A 11 48.09 -8.59 -9.03
N PRO A 12 48.27 -7.39 -8.43
CA PRO A 12 47.41 -6.93 -7.35
C PRO A 12 45.97 -7.12 -7.80
N ASN A 13 45.23 -7.92 -7.03
CA ASN A 13 43.90 -8.44 -7.35
C ASN A 13 43.00 -7.29 -7.86
N ALA A 14 42.99 -7.05 -9.18
CA ALA A 14 42.56 -5.77 -9.76
C ALA A 14 41.08 -5.51 -9.46
N GLY A 15 40.29 -6.57 -9.37
CA GLY A 15 38.90 -6.52 -8.92
C GLY A 15 38.73 -6.02 -7.48
N LYS A 16 39.67 -6.29 -6.57
CA LYS A 16 39.64 -5.76 -5.19
C LYS A 16 39.96 -4.26 -5.15
N LEU A 17 40.92 -3.81 -5.97
CA LEU A 17 41.27 -2.39 -6.12
C LEU A 17 40.15 -1.58 -6.79
N ILE A 18 39.51 -2.13 -7.82
CA ILE A 18 38.35 -1.52 -8.48
C ILE A 18 37.17 -1.42 -7.51
N ARG A 19 36.86 -2.48 -6.75
CA ARG A 19 35.79 -2.45 -5.73
C ARG A 19 36.08 -1.40 -4.64
N LEU A 20 37.33 -1.32 -4.18
CA LEU A 20 37.74 -0.31 -3.21
C LEU A 20 37.60 1.12 -3.77
N GLY A 21 38.02 1.33 -5.04
CA GLY A 21 37.86 2.60 -5.75
C GLY A 21 36.40 3.01 -5.91
N ILE A 22 35.50 2.07 -6.24
CA ILE A 22 34.05 2.33 -6.32
C ILE A 22 33.48 2.71 -4.94
N ILE A 23 33.84 1.98 -3.88
CA ILE A 23 33.39 2.28 -2.52
C ILE A 23 33.88 3.66 -2.09
N ALA A 24 35.14 4.01 -2.37
CA ALA A 24 35.70 5.32 -2.08
C ALA A 24 34.98 6.43 -2.86
N ALA A 25 34.71 6.23 -4.15
CA ALA A 25 33.97 7.18 -4.97
C ALA A 25 32.54 7.41 -4.45
N ILE A 26 31.81 6.33 -4.11
CA ILE A 26 30.47 6.43 -3.50
C ILE A 26 30.55 7.18 -2.17
N GLY A 27 31.53 6.86 -1.31
CA GLY A 27 31.73 7.53 -0.04
C GLY A 27 31.97 9.04 -0.19
N ILE A 28 32.79 9.45 -1.16
CA ILE A 28 33.05 10.86 -1.48
C ILE A 28 31.77 11.55 -1.97
N ILE A 29 31.02 10.92 -2.88
CA ILE A 29 29.75 11.48 -3.40
C ILE A 29 28.75 11.69 -2.27
N VAL A 30 28.58 10.70 -1.40
CA VAL A 30 27.69 10.80 -0.24
C VAL A 30 28.14 11.91 0.71
N LEU A 31 29.44 12.00 1.00
CA LEU A 31 30.00 13.05 1.86
C LEU A 31 29.72 14.45 1.29
N ILE A 32 29.95 14.65 -0.01
CA ILE A 32 29.69 15.93 -0.69
C ILE A 32 28.19 16.26 -0.64
N MET A 33 27.33 15.29 -0.96
CA MET A 33 25.87 15.50 -0.92
C MET A 33 25.39 15.84 0.49
N VAL A 34 25.76 15.05 1.50
CA VAL A 34 25.34 15.28 2.89
C VAL A 34 25.92 16.58 3.44
N GLY A 35 27.19 16.86 3.15
CA GLY A 35 27.85 18.10 3.55
C GLY A 35 27.16 19.33 2.97
N ASN A 36 26.88 19.33 1.67
CA ASN A 36 26.18 20.44 1.01
C ASN A 36 24.78 20.64 1.59
N GLN A 37 24.00 19.57 1.78
CA GLN A 37 22.67 19.65 2.41
C GLN A 37 22.74 20.15 3.86
N GLY A 38 23.76 19.73 4.61
CA GLY A 38 24.00 20.17 5.99
C GLY A 38 24.32 21.67 6.08
N VAL A 39 25.14 22.19 5.17
CA VAL A 39 25.43 23.63 5.11
C VAL A 39 24.16 24.42 4.78
N ILE A 40 23.40 23.99 3.75
CA ILE A 40 22.13 24.64 3.39
C ILE A 40 21.15 24.62 4.57
N LEU A 41 21.03 23.50 5.26
CA LEU A 41 20.18 23.38 6.46
C LEU A 41 20.63 24.36 7.55
N SER A 42 21.93 24.41 7.84
CA SER A 42 22.50 25.27 8.88
C SER A 42 22.32 26.76 8.56
N MET A 43 22.54 27.15 7.30
CA MET A 43 22.35 28.53 6.85
C MET A 43 20.88 28.94 7.01
N ASN A 44 19.95 28.11 6.53
CA ASN A 44 18.52 28.39 6.65
C ASN A 44 18.03 28.42 8.10
N MET A 45 18.54 27.52 8.96
CA MET A 45 18.22 27.57 10.41
C MET A 45 18.69 28.86 11.06
N THR A 46 19.87 29.36 10.67
CA THR A 46 20.45 30.59 11.23
C THR A 46 19.72 31.83 10.74
N GLU A 47 19.39 31.87 9.44
CA GLU A 47 18.78 33.05 8.80
C GLU A 47 17.27 33.15 9.06
N PHE A 48 16.55 32.04 8.99
CA PHE A 48 15.08 32.03 9.03
C PHE A 48 14.50 31.42 10.30
N GLY A 49 15.30 30.82 11.18
CA GLY A 49 14.87 30.32 12.48
C GLY A 49 13.55 29.55 12.43
N SER A 50 12.54 30.05 13.15
CA SER A 50 11.23 29.39 13.29
C SER A 50 10.45 29.23 11.99
N GLN A 51 10.64 30.16 11.05
CA GLN A 51 9.98 30.14 9.74
C GLN A 51 10.48 28.96 8.90
N PHE A 52 11.72 28.53 9.11
CA PHE A 52 12.29 27.35 8.49
C PHE A 52 12.06 26.07 9.30
N THR A 53 12.19 26.12 10.64
CA THR A 53 12.10 24.91 11.46
C THR A 53 10.68 24.37 11.62
N LYS A 54 9.65 25.21 11.66
CA LYS A 54 8.25 24.75 11.80
C LYS A 54 7.79 23.87 10.64
N PRO A 55 7.92 24.28 9.35
CA PRO A 55 7.58 23.41 8.23
C PRO A 55 8.37 22.10 8.21
N LEU A 56 9.64 22.12 8.62
CA LEU A 56 10.46 20.91 8.75
C LEU A 56 9.92 19.98 9.84
N GLN A 57 9.56 20.52 10.99
CA GLN A 57 8.96 19.75 12.08
C GLN A 57 7.64 19.09 11.63
N TYR A 58 6.74 19.84 11.00
CA TYR A 58 5.48 19.30 10.48
C TYR A 58 5.73 18.23 9.40
N SER A 59 6.71 18.45 8.53
CA SER A 59 7.13 17.47 7.52
C SER A 59 7.62 16.16 8.15
N LEU A 60 8.45 16.24 9.20
CA LEU A 60 8.97 15.08 9.92
C LEU A 60 7.86 14.33 10.67
N ILE A 61 6.97 15.05 11.36
CA ILE A 61 5.81 14.46 12.05
C ILE A 61 4.95 13.69 11.04
N SER A 62 4.60 14.33 9.92
CA SER A 62 3.84 13.68 8.85
C SER A 62 4.57 12.46 8.29
N ALA A 63 5.84 12.60 7.93
CA ALA A 63 6.64 11.52 7.37
C ALA A 63 6.65 10.28 8.28
N VAL A 64 6.88 10.47 9.58
CA VAL A 64 6.91 9.37 10.54
C VAL A 64 5.53 8.75 10.72
N VAL A 65 4.50 9.56 10.97
CA VAL A 65 3.15 9.07 11.29
C VAL A 65 2.50 8.38 10.09
N LEU A 66 2.50 9.05 8.93
CA LEU A 66 1.90 8.51 7.71
C LEU A 66 2.66 7.28 7.20
N ALA A 67 4.00 7.29 7.21
CA ALA A 67 4.77 6.10 6.83
C ALA A 67 4.55 4.94 7.83
N ALA A 68 4.41 5.23 9.12
CA ALA A 68 4.10 4.19 10.11
C ALA A 68 2.74 3.54 9.79
N ILE A 69 1.70 4.33 9.48
CA ILE A 69 0.38 3.82 9.14
C ILE A 69 0.42 3.01 7.82
N ALA A 70 1.09 3.51 6.77
CA ALA A 70 1.14 2.83 5.48
C ALA A 70 2.00 1.56 5.50
N LEU A 71 3.17 1.62 6.13
CA LEU A 71 4.25 0.66 5.89
C LEU A 71 4.49 -0.30 7.05
N VAL A 72 4.05 -0.02 8.27
CA VAL A 72 4.26 -0.94 9.38
C VAL A 72 3.29 -2.11 9.27
N ASN A 73 3.87 -3.30 9.10
CA ASN A 73 3.10 -4.54 9.11
C ASN A 73 2.97 -5.05 10.55
N VAL A 74 1.73 -5.31 10.98
CA VAL A 74 1.40 -5.83 12.32
C VAL A 74 1.32 -7.37 12.32
N ASP A 75 1.47 -8.03 11.16
CA ASP A 75 1.47 -9.49 11.06
C ASP A 75 2.79 -10.12 11.55
N VAL A 76 2.98 -10.12 12.87
CA VAL A 76 4.12 -10.72 13.58
C VAL A 76 4.09 -12.25 13.51
N LYS A 77 2.96 -12.86 13.12
CA LYS A 77 2.84 -14.31 12.99
C LYS A 77 3.49 -14.82 11.71
N ASN A 78 3.21 -14.16 10.59
CA ASN A 78 3.78 -14.53 9.30
C ASN A 78 5.17 -13.91 9.07
N ARG A 79 5.43 -12.69 9.60
CA ARG A 79 6.73 -11.97 9.47
C ARG A 79 7.26 -11.95 8.04
N SER A 80 6.34 -11.89 7.08
CA SER A 80 6.67 -11.89 5.66
C SER A 80 7.02 -10.48 5.23
N SER A 81 8.00 -10.38 4.35
CA SER A 81 8.40 -9.11 3.73
C SER A 81 8.71 -9.35 2.27
N ILE A 82 8.00 -8.64 1.39
CA ILE A 82 8.16 -8.72 -0.06
C ILE A 82 9.61 -8.37 -0.46
N VAL A 83 10.18 -7.31 0.11
CA VAL A 83 11.55 -6.86 -0.22
C VAL A 83 12.58 -7.93 0.12
N TRP A 84 12.61 -8.40 1.37
CA TRP A 84 13.50 -9.46 1.80
C TRP A 84 13.30 -10.79 1.05
N TYR A 85 12.05 -11.13 0.73
CA TYR A 85 11.78 -12.28 -0.13
C TYR A 85 12.35 -12.09 -1.54
N ALA A 86 12.17 -10.92 -2.16
CA ALA A 86 12.73 -10.63 -3.47
C ALA A 86 14.26 -10.68 -3.48
N ILE A 87 14.90 -10.13 -2.44
CA ILE A 87 16.36 -10.23 -2.23
C ILE A 87 16.76 -11.71 -2.10
N HIS A 88 16.04 -12.50 -1.31
CA HIS A 88 16.33 -13.91 -1.14
C HIS A 88 16.23 -14.69 -2.46
N VAL A 89 15.17 -14.46 -3.24
CA VAL A 89 15.00 -15.08 -4.57
C VAL A 89 16.10 -14.63 -5.52
N MET A 90 16.44 -13.35 -5.55
CA MET A 90 17.51 -12.81 -6.40
C MET A 90 18.87 -13.41 -6.05
N LEU A 91 19.24 -13.48 -4.77
CA LEU A 91 20.49 -14.10 -4.32
C LEU A 91 20.54 -15.59 -4.67
N THR A 92 19.43 -16.30 -4.49
CA THR A 92 19.32 -17.73 -4.85
C THR A 92 19.44 -17.93 -6.35
N PHE A 93 18.87 -17.03 -7.15
CA PHE A 93 18.96 -17.06 -8.60
C PHE A 93 20.39 -16.78 -9.10
N LEU A 94 21.11 -15.84 -8.48
CA LEU A 94 22.48 -15.51 -8.85
C LEU A 94 23.48 -16.61 -8.48
N ASN A 95 23.21 -17.40 -7.43
CA ASN A 95 24.06 -18.51 -6.98
C ASN A 95 23.74 -19.85 -7.66
N ARG A 96 22.92 -19.85 -8.73
CA ARG A 96 22.42 -21.06 -9.38
C ARG A 96 23.50 -21.76 -10.22
N ALA A 97 23.55 -23.10 -10.14
CA ALA A 97 24.21 -23.94 -11.15
C ALA A 97 23.28 -24.13 -12.37
N THR A 98 23.83 -24.09 -13.58
CA THR A 98 23.12 -23.97 -14.88
C THR A 98 21.98 -24.97 -15.13
N HIS A 99 21.92 -26.08 -14.39
CA HIS A 99 20.95 -27.16 -14.54
C HIS A 99 19.87 -27.29 -13.43
N ASP A 100 19.85 -26.43 -12.40
CA ASP A 100 18.83 -26.57 -11.35
C ASP A 100 17.43 -26.12 -11.84
N PRO A 101 16.34 -26.85 -11.55
CA PRO A 101 14.99 -26.44 -11.93
C PRO A 101 14.57 -25.15 -11.22
N VAL A 102 13.83 -24.27 -11.91
CA VAL A 102 13.40 -22.95 -11.40
C VAL A 102 12.60 -23.07 -10.09
N SER A 103 11.83 -24.14 -9.92
CA SER A 103 11.03 -24.43 -8.72
C SER A 103 11.85 -24.73 -7.47
N LYS A 104 13.11 -25.16 -7.59
CA LYS A 104 14.03 -25.35 -6.46
C LYS A 104 14.54 -24.00 -5.93
N ASN A 105 14.52 -22.96 -6.77
CA ASN A 105 15.11 -21.65 -6.49
C ASN A 105 14.07 -20.59 -6.11
N VAL A 106 12.79 -20.80 -6.43
CA VAL A 106 11.68 -19.94 -6.02
C VAL A 106 10.89 -20.65 -4.91
N SER A 107 11.28 -20.40 -3.66
CA SER A 107 10.51 -20.85 -2.50
C SER A 107 9.14 -20.18 -2.47
N SER A 108 8.10 -20.86 -1.97
CA SER A 108 6.78 -20.22 -1.88
C SER A 108 6.84 -19.04 -0.91
N PHE A 109 6.33 -17.88 -1.32
CA PHE A 109 6.26 -16.70 -0.46
C PHE A 109 5.50 -16.97 0.85
N ARG A 110 4.54 -17.89 0.82
CA ARG A 110 3.77 -18.31 2.00
C ARG A 110 4.64 -18.86 3.13
N ASP A 111 5.74 -19.52 2.77
CA ASP A 111 6.56 -20.27 3.73
C ASP A 111 7.79 -19.46 4.17
N TYR A 112 8.04 -18.30 3.52
CA TYR A 112 9.13 -17.39 3.85
C TYR A 112 8.83 -16.56 5.10
N LYS A 113 9.73 -16.63 6.10
CA LYS A 113 9.61 -15.87 7.36
C LYS A 113 10.93 -15.27 7.79
N LEU A 114 10.89 -14.02 8.24
CA LEU A 114 12.02 -13.38 8.89
C LEU A 114 12.11 -13.78 10.37
N SER A 115 13.31 -13.64 10.96
CA SER A 115 13.45 -13.69 12.42
C SER A 115 12.75 -12.48 13.07
N VAL A 116 12.32 -12.61 14.32
CA VAL A 116 11.59 -11.55 15.04
C VAL A 116 12.41 -10.25 15.14
N PRO A 117 13.71 -10.27 15.52
CA PRO A 117 14.50 -9.04 15.60
C PRO A 117 14.69 -8.38 14.23
N GLN A 118 14.99 -9.18 13.19
CA GLN A 118 15.13 -8.66 11.82
C GLN A 118 13.82 -8.03 11.32
N PHE A 119 12.68 -8.65 11.62
CA PHE A 119 11.37 -8.11 11.25
C PHE A 119 11.08 -6.77 11.93
N ALA A 120 11.39 -6.64 13.22
CA ALA A 120 11.20 -5.42 13.99
C ALA A 120 12.11 -4.28 13.49
N ILE A 121 13.41 -4.55 13.35
CA ILE A 121 14.37 -3.59 12.78
C ILE A 121 13.90 -3.16 11.39
N TRP A 122 13.45 -4.11 10.56
CA TRP A 122 12.96 -3.82 9.23
C TRP A 122 11.73 -2.91 9.22
N GLN A 123 10.78 -3.04 10.17
CA GLN A 123 9.64 -2.10 10.22
C GLN A 123 10.11 -0.67 10.50
N ILE A 124 11.09 -0.50 11.39
CA ILE A 124 11.67 0.81 11.71
C ILE A 124 12.42 1.34 10.48
N THR A 125 13.26 0.53 9.84
CA THR A 125 14.02 0.92 8.64
C THR A 125 13.09 1.38 7.51
N LYS A 126 11.93 0.75 7.32
CA LYS A 126 10.96 1.21 6.30
C LYS A 126 10.51 2.65 6.54
N ILE A 127 10.23 3.02 7.79
CA ILE A 127 9.80 4.39 8.12
C ILE A 127 10.89 5.38 7.74
N PHE A 128 12.15 5.10 8.08
CA PHE A 128 13.26 6.00 7.74
C PHE A 128 13.58 6.04 6.25
N LEU A 129 13.52 4.89 5.56
CA LEU A 129 13.87 4.79 4.15
C LEU A 129 12.79 5.41 3.25
N PHE A 130 11.53 5.20 3.59
CA PHE A 130 10.39 5.63 2.77
C PHE A 130 9.62 6.83 3.34
N GLY A 131 9.96 7.32 4.54
CA GLY A 131 9.24 8.41 5.19
C GLY A 131 9.14 9.68 4.36
N ALA A 132 10.17 9.97 3.55
CA ALA A 132 10.19 11.10 2.63
C ALA A 132 9.02 11.09 1.62
N PHE A 133 8.52 9.91 1.23
CA PHE A 133 7.36 9.79 0.32
C PHE A 133 6.03 10.16 1.00
N PHE A 134 6.01 10.32 2.32
CA PHE A 134 4.82 10.61 3.12
C PHE A 134 4.88 11.99 3.80
N VAL A 135 5.76 12.87 3.31
CA VAL A 135 5.81 14.26 3.78
C VAL A 135 4.56 14.99 3.29
N ASN A 136 3.73 15.43 4.24
CA ASN A 136 2.61 16.31 4.01
C ASN A 136 2.56 17.35 5.13
N ILE A 137 3.00 18.58 4.81
CA ILE A 137 3.10 19.66 5.78
C ILE A 137 1.75 19.98 6.40
N MET A 138 0.67 19.98 5.60
CA MET A 138 -0.67 20.26 6.10
C MET A 138 -1.09 19.22 7.13
N PHE A 139 -0.93 17.93 6.82
CA PHE A 139 -1.25 16.86 7.78
C PHE A 139 -0.43 17.00 9.07
N GLY A 140 0.88 17.24 8.95
CA GLY A 140 1.76 17.42 10.11
C GLY A 140 1.37 18.63 10.98
N LEU A 141 0.98 19.73 10.34
CA LEU A 141 0.45 20.92 11.01
C LEU A 141 -0.85 20.59 11.74
N GLY A 142 -1.81 19.96 11.07
CA GLY A 142 -3.10 19.59 11.66
C GLY A 142 -2.94 18.64 12.85
N LEU A 143 -2.03 17.68 12.74
CA LEU A 143 -1.74 16.76 13.84
C LEU A 143 -1.09 17.47 15.03
N SER A 144 -0.11 18.35 14.80
CA SER A 144 0.47 19.17 15.87
C SER A 144 -0.61 20.05 16.54
N TYR A 145 -1.47 20.68 15.75
CA TYR A 145 -2.56 21.50 16.25
C TYR A 145 -3.52 20.71 17.16
N MET A 146 -3.83 19.45 16.80
CA MET A 146 -4.63 18.57 17.65
C MET A 146 -3.89 18.11 18.92
N LEU A 147 -2.60 17.85 18.84
CA LEU A 147 -1.79 17.46 20.01
C LEU A 147 -1.73 18.57 21.06
N ASP A 148 -1.85 19.83 20.62
CA ASP A 148 -1.97 21.00 21.49
C ASP A 148 -3.37 21.14 22.15
N GLY A 149 -4.28 20.19 21.91
CA GLY A 149 -5.60 20.13 22.52
C GLY A 149 -6.72 20.81 21.72
N ASN A 150 -6.44 21.28 20.51
CA ASN A 150 -7.44 21.91 19.66
C ASN A 150 -8.30 20.88 18.90
N ASP A 151 -9.55 21.24 18.59
CA ASP A 151 -10.47 20.38 17.83
C ASP A 151 -10.48 20.73 16.34
N LEU A 152 -10.44 19.71 15.49
CA LEU A 152 -10.62 19.81 14.03
C LEU A 152 -11.99 19.30 13.57
N GLY A 153 -12.91 19.03 14.49
CA GLY A 153 -14.24 18.52 14.22
C GLY A 153 -14.30 17.00 14.04
N LEU A 154 -13.24 16.26 14.36
CA LEU A 154 -13.16 14.80 14.11
C LEU A 154 -14.25 14.00 14.84
N ALA A 155 -14.77 14.51 15.96
CA ALA A 155 -15.90 13.90 16.67
C ALA A 155 -17.16 13.79 15.80
N LYS A 156 -17.32 14.69 14.82
CA LYS A 156 -18.47 14.71 13.89
C LYS A 156 -18.28 13.82 12.66
N LEU A 157 -17.10 13.22 12.47
CA LEU A 157 -16.77 12.42 11.29
C LEU A 157 -17.74 11.26 11.04
N PRO A 158 -18.24 10.52 12.05
CA PRO A 158 -19.22 9.46 11.81
C PRO A 158 -20.50 9.94 11.12
N ASN A 159 -20.87 11.21 11.30
CA ASN A 159 -22.08 11.78 10.70
C ASN A 159 -21.98 11.82 9.16
N ILE A 160 -20.76 11.89 8.60
CA ILE A 160 -20.52 11.89 7.15
C ILE A 160 -21.13 10.64 6.50
N PHE A 161 -21.02 9.47 7.15
CA PHE A 161 -21.55 8.22 6.60
C PHE A 161 -23.08 8.20 6.52
N SER A 162 -23.76 9.07 7.26
CA SER A 162 -25.22 9.21 7.21
C SER A 162 -25.70 10.29 6.24
N LEU A 163 -24.82 11.22 5.82
CA LEU A 163 -25.20 12.37 4.99
C LEU A 163 -25.81 11.95 3.64
N PRO A 164 -25.24 11.01 2.87
CA PRO A 164 -25.84 10.61 1.60
C PRO A 164 -27.24 10.00 1.76
N PHE A 165 -27.54 9.43 2.93
CA PHE A 165 -28.77 8.65 3.16
C PHE A 165 -29.88 9.44 3.86
N SER A 166 -29.57 10.65 4.34
CA SER A 166 -30.53 11.51 5.01
C SER A 166 -30.87 12.70 4.13
N THR A 167 -32.15 13.08 4.07
CA THR A 167 -32.54 14.36 3.47
C THR A 167 -32.21 15.46 4.49
N PRO A 168 -31.39 16.47 4.13
CA PRO A 168 -31.06 17.54 5.05
C PRO A 168 -32.33 18.30 5.44
N GLN A 169 -32.75 18.18 6.69
CA GLN A 169 -33.82 18.99 7.28
C GLN A 169 -33.17 20.26 7.86
N GLY A 170 -33.30 21.39 7.17
CA GLY A 170 -32.72 22.68 7.59
C GLY A 170 -31.19 22.77 7.51
N SER A 171 -30.58 23.65 8.31
CA SER A 171 -29.15 23.98 8.30
C SER A 171 -28.23 22.97 9.03
N SER A 172 -28.79 21.94 9.67
CA SER A 172 -28.05 21.01 10.55
C SER A 172 -26.97 20.20 9.83
N GLY A 173 -27.25 19.74 8.60
CA GLY A 173 -26.29 19.03 7.77
C GLY A 173 -25.13 19.92 7.31
N ALA A 174 -25.43 21.15 6.89
CA ALA A 174 -24.43 22.13 6.47
C ALA A 174 -23.50 22.50 7.63
N GLN A 175 -24.04 22.74 8.83
CA GLN A 175 -23.25 23.05 10.02
C GLN A 175 -22.29 21.93 10.40
N THR A 176 -22.73 20.68 10.26
CA THR A 176 -21.87 19.51 10.51
C THR A 176 -20.68 19.47 9.56
N ILE A 177 -20.89 19.76 8.27
CA ILE A 177 -19.83 19.81 7.26
C ILE A 177 -18.88 20.98 7.54
N ILE A 178 -19.40 22.18 7.82
CA ILE A 178 -18.60 23.39 8.08
C ILE A 178 -17.58 23.14 9.19
N GLU A 179 -18.02 22.51 10.28
CA GLU A 179 -17.13 22.19 11.41
C GLU A 179 -16.12 21.09 11.09
N LEU A 180 -16.40 20.25 10.10
CA LEU A 180 -15.51 19.18 9.62
C LEU A 180 -14.53 19.63 8.54
N ILE A 181 -14.72 20.81 7.91
CA ILE A 181 -13.86 21.30 6.81
C ILE A 181 -12.37 21.21 7.17
N PRO A 182 -11.91 21.64 8.37
CA PRO A 182 -10.48 21.55 8.71
C PRO A 182 -9.96 20.10 8.68
N ALA A 183 -10.69 19.15 9.27
CA ALA A 183 -10.31 17.74 9.22
C ALA A 183 -10.38 17.17 7.80
N LEU A 184 -11.43 17.49 7.04
CA LEU A 184 -11.68 16.97 5.70
C LEU A 184 -10.68 17.46 4.66
N THR A 185 -10.03 18.60 4.91
CA THR A 185 -9.01 19.16 4.02
C THR A 185 -7.60 18.74 4.44
N ILE A 186 -7.32 18.70 5.74
CA ILE A 186 -5.94 18.58 6.25
C ILE A 186 -5.60 17.15 6.69
N ILE A 187 -6.54 16.46 7.34
CA ILE A 187 -6.29 15.16 8.00
C ILE A 187 -6.76 13.99 7.14
N ILE A 188 -8.03 14.01 6.76
CA ILE A 188 -8.70 12.86 6.16
C ILE A 188 -8.11 12.44 4.81
N PRO A 189 -7.81 13.34 3.85
CA PRO A 189 -7.28 12.93 2.56
C PRO A 189 -5.96 12.16 2.70
N SER A 190 -5.08 12.63 3.58
CA SER A 190 -3.79 11.99 3.87
C SER A 190 -3.97 10.61 4.50
N LEU A 191 -4.89 10.46 5.45
CA LEU A 191 -5.19 9.17 6.08
C LEU A 191 -5.80 8.18 5.09
N LEU A 192 -6.78 8.60 4.28
CA LEU A 192 -7.36 7.77 3.24
C LEU A 192 -6.30 7.31 2.24
N GLY A 193 -5.45 8.21 1.74
CA GLY A 193 -4.37 7.86 0.81
C GLY A 193 -3.44 6.79 1.38
N VAL A 194 -3.01 6.96 2.64
CA VAL A 194 -2.07 6.06 3.32
C VAL A 194 -2.70 4.71 3.67
N ILE A 195 -3.97 4.69 4.08
CA ILE A 195 -4.73 3.44 4.28
C ILE A 195 -4.91 2.71 2.94
N GLY A 196 -5.21 3.45 1.87
CA GLY A 196 -5.30 2.91 0.50
C GLY A 196 -3.99 2.29 0.04
N ILE A 197 -2.86 2.97 0.27
CA ILE A 197 -1.51 2.42 0.01
C ILE A 197 -1.29 1.15 0.82
N ARG A 198 -1.62 1.15 2.12
CA ARG A 198 -1.48 -0.02 2.98
C ARG A 198 -2.28 -1.21 2.43
N LEU A 199 -3.52 -0.97 2.02
CA LEU A 199 -4.40 -1.98 1.43
C LEU A 199 -3.80 -2.51 0.12
N GLY A 200 -3.36 -1.63 -0.77
CA GLY A 200 -2.72 -1.99 -2.03
C GLY A 200 -1.46 -2.84 -1.83
N LEU A 201 -0.60 -2.49 -0.87
CA LEU A 201 0.63 -3.21 -0.57
C LEU A 201 0.36 -4.57 0.11
N TYR A 202 -0.40 -4.58 1.20
CA TYR A 202 -0.53 -5.74 2.07
C TYR A 202 -1.67 -6.68 1.71
N VAL A 203 -2.75 -6.17 1.14
CA VAL A 203 -3.85 -7.01 0.64
C VAL A 203 -3.65 -7.28 -0.84
N GLY A 204 -3.33 -6.28 -1.66
CA GLY A 204 -3.15 -6.45 -3.10
C GLY A 204 -1.85 -7.17 -3.47
N LEU A 205 -0.73 -6.44 -3.41
CA LEU A 205 0.57 -6.90 -3.91
C LEU A 205 1.04 -8.18 -3.19
N HIS A 206 0.88 -8.23 -1.87
CA HIS A 206 1.22 -9.41 -1.07
C HIS A 206 0.43 -10.66 -1.50
N SER A 207 -0.87 -10.51 -1.77
CA SER A 207 -1.71 -11.62 -2.24
C SER A 207 -1.36 -12.04 -3.66
N ILE A 208 -1.07 -11.09 -4.55
CA ILE A 208 -0.65 -11.37 -5.93
C ILE A 208 0.67 -12.16 -5.94
N ILE A 209 1.68 -11.68 -5.20
CA ILE A 209 2.98 -12.37 -5.08
C ILE A 209 2.78 -13.77 -4.50
N ARG A 210 1.93 -13.91 -3.48
CA ARG A 210 1.59 -15.22 -2.92
C ARG A 210 0.95 -16.14 -3.96
N VAL A 211 -0.01 -15.66 -4.75
CA VAL A 211 -0.67 -16.45 -5.80
C VAL A 211 0.33 -16.88 -6.86
N ILE A 212 1.16 -15.98 -7.37
CA ILE A 212 2.17 -16.27 -8.40
C ILE A 212 3.16 -17.32 -7.90
N THR A 213 3.70 -17.12 -6.70
CA THR A 213 4.73 -18.02 -6.14
C THR A 213 4.15 -19.38 -5.76
N SER A 214 2.92 -19.43 -5.23
CA SER A 214 2.19 -20.69 -5.02
C SER A 214 1.89 -21.39 -6.34
N TYR A 215 1.49 -20.68 -7.38
CA TYR A 215 1.25 -21.26 -8.70
C TYR A 215 2.52 -21.91 -9.28
N ILE A 216 3.66 -21.22 -9.23
CA ILE A 216 4.95 -21.76 -9.71
C ILE A 216 5.33 -23.03 -8.94
N SER A 217 5.20 -23.00 -7.61
CA SER A 217 5.55 -24.13 -6.75
C SER A 217 4.61 -25.33 -6.95
N ASP A 218 3.30 -25.10 -6.95
CA ASP A 218 2.28 -26.15 -7.07
C ASP A 218 2.24 -26.75 -8.48
N SER A 219 2.54 -25.96 -9.52
CA SER A 219 2.63 -26.44 -10.90
C SER A 219 3.84 -27.35 -11.10
N ALA A 220 4.98 -27.03 -10.47
CA ALA A 220 6.15 -27.90 -10.48
C ALA A 220 5.90 -29.24 -9.76
N GLN A 221 4.96 -29.27 -8.81
CA GLN A 221 4.50 -30.47 -8.12
C GLN A 221 3.33 -31.18 -8.83
N GLY A 222 2.87 -30.67 -9.97
CA GLY A 222 1.77 -31.24 -10.76
C GLY A 222 0.38 -31.09 -10.12
N LYS A 223 0.20 -30.22 -9.12
CA LYS A 223 -1.07 -30.07 -8.37
C LYS A 223 -1.55 -28.62 -8.29
N PRO A 224 -1.77 -27.91 -9.42
CA PRO A 224 -2.21 -26.52 -9.40
C PRO A 224 -3.63 -26.38 -8.83
N LYS A 225 -3.83 -25.40 -7.94
CA LYS A 225 -5.12 -25.10 -7.30
C LYS A 225 -5.74 -23.81 -7.86
N PHE A 226 -6.13 -23.85 -9.14
CA PHE A 226 -6.65 -22.68 -9.87
C PHE A 226 -7.80 -21.96 -9.16
N LEU A 227 -8.74 -22.70 -8.58
CA LEU A 227 -9.87 -22.10 -7.85
C LEU A 227 -9.43 -21.23 -6.67
N ASN A 228 -8.39 -21.64 -5.94
CA ASN A 228 -7.85 -20.86 -4.83
C ASN A 228 -7.12 -19.58 -5.31
N TYR A 229 -6.47 -19.65 -6.47
CA TYR A 229 -5.79 -18.49 -7.07
C TYR A 229 -6.80 -17.43 -7.52
N VAL A 230 -7.83 -17.86 -8.26
CA VAL A 230 -8.90 -16.98 -8.73
C VAL A 230 -9.64 -16.35 -7.55
N SER A 231 -10.04 -17.15 -6.56
CA SER A 231 -10.69 -16.67 -5.33
C SER A 231 -9.86 -15.61 -4.60
N THR A 232 -8.53 -15.79 -4.53
CA THR A 232 -7.65 -14.80 -3.88
C THR A 232 -7.62 -13.49 -4.66
N ILE A 233 -7.58 -13.53 -5.99
CA ILE A 233 -7.60 -12.34 -6.86
C ILE A 233 -8.96 -11.64 -6.77
N GLU A 234 -10.06 -12.39 -6.80
CA GLU A 234 -11.41 -11.84 -6.64
C GLU A 234 -11.60 -11.16 -5.29
N ALA A 235 -11.06 -11.72 -4.20
CA ALA A 235 -11.07 -11.07 -2.89
C ALA A 235 -10.34 -9.73 -2.92
N VAL A 236 -9.17 -9.66 -3.58
CA VAL A 236 -8.41 -8.41 -3.74
C VAL A 236 -9.22 -7.36 -4.50
N ILE A 237 -9.85 -7.75 -5.61
CA ILE A 237 -10.70 -6.86 -6.42
C ILE A 237 -11.90 -6.38 -5.60
N GLY A 238 -12.61 -7.28 -4.93
CA GLY A 238 -13.75 -6.94 -4.09
C GLY A 238 -13.40 -5.98 -2.96
N ILE A 239 -12.26 -6.21 -2.29
CA ILE A 239 -11.73 -5.30 -1.25
C ILE A 239 -11.39 -3.93 -1.85
N GLY A 240 -10.81 -3.88 -3.06
CA GLY A 240 -10.55 -2.64 -3.78
C GLY A 240 -11.83 -1.86 -4.11
N ILE A 241 -12.89 -2.54 -4.52
CA ILE A 241 -14.21 -1.92 -4.79
C ILE A 241 -14.85 -1.41 -3.50
N VAL A 242 -14.81 -2.18 -2.41
CA VAL A 242 -15.29 -1.70 -1.10
C VAL A 242 -14.51 -0.46 -0.66
N TRP A 243 -13.19 -0.46 -0.82
CA TRP A 243 -12.36 0.70 -0.51
C TRP A 243 -12.75 1.92 -1.36
N ALA A 244 -12.98 1.75 -2.67
CA ALA A 244 -13.48 2.81 -3.53
C ALA A 244 -14.85 3.35 -3.04
N GLY A 245 -15.77 2.46 -2.68
CA GLY A 245 -17.07 2.83 -2.10
C GLY A 245 -16.95 3.59 -0.78
N ILE A 246 -15.98 3.27 0.08
CA ILE A 246 -15.70 4.04 1.31
C ILE A 246 -15.19 5.45 0.96
N ASN A 247 -14.37 5.60 -0.08
CA ASN A 247 -13.86 6.92 -0.49
C ASN A 247 -14.97 7.82 -1.07
N MET A 248 -16.04 7.24 -1.64
CA MET A 248 -17.18 7.99 -2.16
C MET A 248 -17.96 8.77 -1.09
N PHE A 249 -17.77 8.48 0.20
CA PHE A 249 -18.33 9.29 1.29
C PHE A 249 -17.62 10.65 1.48
N PHE A 250 -16.44 10.82 0.90
CA PHE A 250 -15.58 11.99 1.07
C PHE A 250 -15.44 12.83 -0.21
N THR A 251 -16.39 12.70 -1.15
CA THR A 251 -16.42 13.51 -2.36
C THR A 251 -16.80 14.96 -2.05
N GLU A 252 -16.33 15.89 -2.88
CA GLU A 252 -16.62 17.32 -2.75
C GLU A 252 -18.10 17.66 -3.01
N GLN A 253 -18.81 16.75 -3.70
CA GLN A 253 -20.21 16.90 -4.07
C GLN A 253 -20.99 15.67 -3.64
N ILE A 254 -22.08 15.89 -2.91
CA ILE A 254 -23.09 14.89 -2.56
C ILE A 254 -24.39 15.36 -3.17
N ASP A 255 -24.93 14.56 -4.08
CA ASP A 255 -26.19 14.81 -4.75
C ASP A 255 -27.26 13.78 -4.33
N TYR A 256 -28.46 13.91 -4.90
CA TYR A 256 -29.59 13.04 -4.62
C TYR A 256 -29.40 11.58 -5.11
N ASN A 257 -28.40 11.32 -5.96
CA ASN A 257 -28.07 10.00 -6.50
C ASN A 257 -26.90 9.32 -5.80
N THR A 258 -26.11 10.08 -5.06
CA THR A 258 -24.86 9.63 -4.42
C THR A 258 -25.12 8.41 -3.54
N LYS A 259 -26.27 8.33 -2.86
CA LYS A 259 -26.68 7.16 -2.07
C LYS A 259 -26.78 5.88 -2.87
N TYR A 260 -27.25 5.94 -4.12
CA TYR A 260 -27.39 4.78 -4.99
C TYR A 260 -26.05 4.36 -5.57
N VAL A 261 -25.17 5.32 -5.89
CA VAL A 261 -23.80 5.05 -6.36
C VAL A 261 -22.99 4.37 -5.26
N ILE A 262 -23.00 4.92 -4.04
CA ILE A 262 -22.34 4.34 -2.86
C ILE A 262 -22.92 2.96 -2.56
N GLY A 263 -24.25 2.85 -2.49
CA GLY A 263 -24.93 1.58 -2.21
C GLY A 263 -24.61 0.49 -3.23
N GLY A 264 -24.66 0.81 -4.53
CA GLY A 264 -24.34 -0.13 -5.61
C GLY A 264 -22.88 -0.56 -5.60
N THR A 265 -21.95 0.38 -5.38
CA THR A 265 -20.50 0.10 -5.33
C THR A 265 -20.15 -0.80 -4.14
N LEU A 266 -20.67 -0.47 -2.96
CA LEU A 266 -20.46 -1.30 -1.76
C LEU A 266 -21.09 -2.68 -1.92
N ALA A 267 -22.32 -2.77 -2.44
CA ALA A 267 -22.99 -4.05 -2.67
C ALA A 267 -22.19 -4.94 -3.63
N ALA A 268 -21.69 -4.38 -4.74
CA ALA A 268 -20.84 -5.10 -5.69
C ALA A 268 -19.55 -5.61 -5.04
N GLY A 269 -18.87 -4.76 -4.25
CA GLY A 269 -17.66 -5.12 -3.51
C GLY A 269 -17.89 -6.25 -2.50
N PHE A 270 -18.92 -6.14 -1.66
CA PHE A 270 -19.25 -7.16 -0.67
C PHE A 270 -19.66 -8.49 -1.31
N ILE A 271 -20.40 -8.46 -2.42
CA ILE A 271 -20.79 -9.67 -3.15
C ILE A 271 -19.57 -10.38 -3.74
N LEU A 272 -18.61 -9.64 -4.30
CA LEU A 272 -17.35 -10.24 -4.77
C LEU A 272 -16.55 -10.87 -3.63
N ILE A 273 -16.47 -10.21 -2.48
CA ILE A 273 -15.81 -10.77 -1.30
C ILE A 273 -16.54 -12.05 -0.84
N ALA A 274 -17.87 -12.05 -0.84
CA ALA A 274 -18.66 -13.23 -0.47
C ALA A 274 -18.37 -14.41 -1.40
N PHE A 275 -18.40 -14.20 -2.72
CA PHE A 275 -18.05 -15.22 -3.71
C PHE A 275 -16.62 -15.74 -3.50
N ALA A 276 -15.67 -14.84 -3.26
CA ALA A 276 -14.29 -15.22 -3.00
C ALA A 276 -14.16 -16.10 -1.74
N ILE A 277 -14.87 -15.77 -0.66
CA ILE A 277 -14.89 -16.58 0.58
C ILE A 277 -15.47 -17.98 0.32
N PHE A 278 -16.62 -18.06 -0.36
CA PHE A 278 -17.24 -19.34 -0.69
C PHE A 278 -16.32 -20.21 -1.57
N ASP A 279 -15.64 -19.62 -2.54
CA ASP A 279 -14.68 -20.34 -3.37
C ASP A 279 -13.48 -20.81 -2.61
N LYS A 280 -12.98 -19.99 -1.69
CA LYS A 280 -11.85 -20.37 -0.84
C LYS A 280 -12.19 -21.61 -0.02
N ILE A 281 -13.42 -21.71 0.48
CA ILE A 281 -13.91 -22.90 1.20
C ILE A 281 -13.98 -24.10 0.24
N ARG A 282 -14.58 -23.93 -0.94
CA ARG A 282 -14.72 -24.99 -1.95
C ARG A 282 -13.40 -25.44 -2.56
N SER A 283 -12.39 -24.57 -2.61
CA SER A 283 -11.05 -24.85 -3.14
C SER A 283 -10.27 -25.90 -2.35
N LYS A 284 -10.73 -26.23 -1.13
CA LYS A 284 -10.20 -27.37 -0.37
C LYS A 284 -10.48 -28.71 -1.05
N VAL A 285 -11.56 -28.79 -1.84
CA VAL A 285 -12.03 -30.01 -2.51
C VAL A 285 -11.92 -29.88 -4.03
N LEU A 286 -12.23 -28.70 -4.60
CA LEU A 286 -12.23 -28.45 -6.05
C LEU A 286 -10.96 -27.71 -6.49
N THR A 287 -10.36 -28.15 -7.60
CA THR A 287 -9.15 -27.53 -8.17
C THR A 287 -9.45 -26.48 -9.23
N HIS A 288 -10.57 -26.62 -9.97
CA HIS A 288 -10.94 -25.75 -11.08
C HIS A 288 -12.29 -25.05 -10.83
N PRO A 289 -12.48 -23.82 -11.35
CA PRO A 289 -13.75 -23.12 -11.28
C PRO A 289 -14.80 -23.77 -12.20
N ILE A 290 -16.05 -23.77 -11.73
CA ILE A 290 -17.20 -24.26 -12.49
C ILE A 290 -17.71 -23.13 -13.39
N LYS A 291 -17.89 -23.38 -14.69
CA LYS A 291 -18.33 -22.36 -15.68
C LYS A 291 -19.61 -21.62 -15.24
N ARG A 292 -20.60 -22.36 -14.71
CA ARG A 292 -21.86 -21.81 -14.21
C ARG A 292 -21.65 -20.75 -13.13
N ASP A 293 -20.72 -20.97 -12.21
CA ASP A 293 -20.46 -20.06 -11.09
C ASP A 293 -19.83 -18.74 -11.57
N ILE A 294 -19.05 -18.78 -12.66
CA ILE A 294 -18.51 -17.58 -13.30
C ILE A 294 -19.64 -16.74 -13.92
N TYR A 295 -20.58 -17.38 -14.63
CA TYR A 295 -21.73 -16.66 -15.22
C TYR A 295 -22.60 -16.00 -14.15
N ILE A 296 -22.88 -16.70 -13.04
CA ILE A 296 -23.67 -16.15 -11.93
C ILE A 296 -23.04 -14.87 -11.39
N ARG A 297 -21.71 -14.84 -11.22
CA ARG A 297 -21.00 -13.65 -10.71
C ARG A 297 -21.12 -12.46 -11.64
N ILE A 298 -20.82 -12.68 -12.91
CA ILE A 298 -20.86 -11.63 -13.93
C ILE A 298 -22.29 -11.07 -14.02
N PHE A 299 -23.29 -11.94 -14.08
CA PHE A 299 -24.69 -11.53 -14.13
C PHE A 299 -25.12 -10.78 -12.86
N THR A 300 -24.65 -11.21 -11.68
CA THR A 300 -24.94 -10.52 -10.41
C THR A 300 -24.37 -9.10 -10.41
N LEU A 301 -23.12 -8.92 -10.86
CA LEU A 301 -22.50 -7.58 -10.95
C LEU A 301 -23.22 -6.68 -11.95
N ILE A 302 -23.57 -7.24 -13.12
CA ILE A 302 -24.35 -6.51 -14.13
C ILE A 302 -25.73 -6.12 -13.56
N ALA A 303 -26.40 -7.03 -12.86
CA ALA A 303 -27.71 -6.75 -12.25
C ALA A 303 -27.62 -5.61 -11.23
N ILE A 304 -26.60 -5.58 -10.37
CA ILE A 304 -26.39 -4.46 -9.43
C ILE A 304 -26.21 -3.15 -10.18
N GLY A 305 -25.37 -3.15 -11.23
CA GLY A 305 -25.13 -1.97 -12.05
C GLY A 305 -26.41 -1.45 -12.73
N ILE A 306 -27.22 -2.35 -13.29
CA ILE A 306 -28.51 -2.02 -13.90
C ILE A 306 -29.46 -1.46 -12.85
N ILE A 307 -29.63 -2.11 -11.70
CA ILE A 307 -30.54 -1.65 -10.64
C ILE A 307 -30.14 -0.25 -10.16
N ALA A 308 -28.86 -0.05 -9.83
CA ALA A 308 -28.38 1.25 -9.37
C ALA A 308 -28.56 2.33 -10.45
N GLY A 309 -28.17 2.03 -11.70
CA GLY A 309 -28.29 2.96 -12.83
C GLY A 309 -29.74 3.31 -13.17
N SER A 310 -30.64 2.32 -13.16
CA SER A 310 -32.07 2.54 -13.42
C SER A 310 -32.72 3.41 -12.35
N VAL A 311 -32.42 3.18 -11.07
CA VAL A 311 -32.94 4.01 -9.99
C VAL A 311 -32.42 5.45 -10.10
N MET A 312 -31.14 5.64 -10.42
CA MET A 312 -30.57 6.97 -10.66
C MET A 312 -31.24 7.67 -11.85
N ALA A 313 -31.48 6.96 -12.95
CA ALA A 313 -32.14 7.52 -14.13
C ALA A 313 -33.58 7.96 -13.83
N VAL A 314 -34.34 7.16 -13.08
CA VAL A 314 -35.69 7.54 -12.61
C VAL A 314 -35.62 8.76 -11.71
N ASN A 315 -34.65 8.81 -10.79
CA ASN A 315 -34.51 9.91 -9.85
C ASN A 315 -34.11 11.23 -10.55
N ASN A 316 -33.23 11.17 -11.56
CA ASN A 316 -32.95 12.32 -12.43
C ASN A 316 -34.21 12.79 -13.14
N SER A 317 -34.99 11.88 -13.73
CA SER A 317 -36.23 12.24 -14.42
C SER A 317 -37.23 12.94 -13.49
N ILE A 318 -37.32 12.53 -12.22
CA ILE A 318 -38.18 13.20 -11.23
C ILE A 318 -37.62 14.58 -10.87
N ALA A 319 -36.30 14.73 -10.76
CA ALA A 319 -35.65 15.99 -10.43
C ALA A 319 -35.69 17.02 -11.56
N ASP A 320 -35.74 16.57 -12.82
CA ASP A 320 -35.82 17.41 -14.02
C ASP A 320 -37.27 17.85 -14.37
N THR A 321 -38.28 17.33 -13.65
CA THR A 321 -39.72 17.68 -13.85
C THR A 321 -40.17 18.74 -12.84
#